data_AF-A0A1W9M114-F1
#
_entry.id   AF-A0A1W9M114-F1
#
_cell.length_a   1.000
_cell.length_b   1.000
_cell.length_c   1.000
_cell.angle_alpha   90.00
_cell.angle_beta   90.00
_cell.angle_gamma   90.00
#
_symmetry.space_group_name_H-M   'P 1'
#
loop_
_entity.id
_entity.type
_entity.pdbx_description
1 polymer ?
#
loop_
_entity_poly.entity_id
_entity_poly.type
_entity_poly.pdbx_seq_one_letter_code
_entity_poly.pdbx_strand_id
1 'polypeptide(L)'
;MRQGIPDSLAAGYGCLAAWADLLDRINVFPVADGDTGANLRVSLAPLRDAAADPTLLPQRLGRCAIGNSGNIAAAFFRELCQAGAVAELAARAARGREAAWQAVAAPRAGTMLSVFDALADGLAALPVIGPAEAGVLCRGMRQAVLDGVRQVPELRGAGVVDAGALGMYVFFDGVLRALTDAAGASASVVELFAGWLQRHDDAAVAAPSDFCVDLRLRSVEADRAGLRRRIAGLGDSVVVGELDGAELKVHVHTPDPAALRSRLGDLGEITHWSDERIEHTAAAARDQGLRGPLHIMTDAAASLPRELARQAGLTLLDSYIVAEGESRPESLYCPAEIYSLLRHGKKITTAQASNFERFQHYDSVCRQFGPTLYLATGSAYTGNHAAALAWKAAQDPADLLQVEDSGAASGRLALMALLGARCAGAADSAAAVLACVRRLKHACEEFVFIDQLRYLVAGGRVSRSRGMFADLLHLKPVISPAPAGVRKLGVVRSREGQVDFALARLSERFVPADAPTLLIQYSDNQDWVESVVVARLRQLYPAAEILCLPLSLTSGVHMGPGTWALACCAAPDMTVP
;
A
#
# COMPACT_ATOMS: atom_id res chain seq x y z
N MET A 1 -21.69 15.87 -14.53
CA MET A 1 -22.03 16.77 -13.38
C MET A 1 -20.69 17.12 -12.76
N ARG A 2 -20.28 18.40 -12.75
CA ARG A 2 -18.98 18.80 -12.20
C ARG A 2 -18.89 18.31 -10.75
N GLN A 3 -17.87 17.52 -10.45
CA GLN A 3 -17.63 17.03 -9.10
C GLN A 3 -17.14 18.17 -8.20
N GLY A 4 -17.45 18.11 -6.91
CA GLY A 4 -16.94 19.09 -5.95
C GLY A 4 -15.42 18.99 -5.81
N ILE A 5 -14.80 19.98 -5.16
CA ILE A 5 -13.37 19.92 -4.81
C ILE A 5 -13.05 18.65 -3.98
N PRO A 6 -13.83 18.27 -2.95
CA PRO A 6 -13.55 17.06 -2.17
C PRO A 6 -13.56 15.78 -3.02
N ASP A 7 -14.56 15.61 -3.88
CA ASP A 7 -14.65 14.46 -4.80
C ASP A 7 -13.46 14.42 -5.76
N SER A 8 -13.04 15.58 -6.25
CA SER A 8 -11.91 15.69 -7.17
C SER A 8 -10.57 15.38 -6.48
N LEU A 9 -10.40 15.78 -5.23
CA LEU A 9 -9.25 15.38 -4.41
C LEU A 9 -9.23 13.88 -4.13
N ALA A 10 -10.39 13.27 -3.88
CA ALA A 10 -10.51 11.81 -3.74
C ALA A 10 -10.17 11.08 -5.05
N ALA A 11 -10.56 11.64 -6.20
CA ALA A 11 -10.15 11.13 -7.50
C ALA A 11 -8.63 11.26 -7.72
N GLY A 12 -8.02 12.40 -7.37
CA GLY A 12 -6.57 12.58 -7.39
C GLY A 12 -5.83 11.55 -6.53
N TYR A 13 -6.33 11.30 -5.32
CA TYR A 13 -5.79 10.26 -4.43
C TYR A 13 -5.87 8.87 -5.07
N GLY A 14 -7.01 8.50 -5.66
CA GLY A 14 -7.17 7.20 -6.33
C GLY A 14 -6.20 7.01 -7.49
N CYS A 15 -5.93 8.07 -8.27
CA CYS A 15 -4.89 8.05 -9.30
C CYS A 15 -3.50 7.84 -8.69
N LEU A 16 -3.12 8.63 -7.69
CA LEU A 16 -1.82 8.52 -7.03
C LEU A 16 -1.59 7.12 -6.43
N ALA A 17 -2.57 6.58 -5.71
CA ALA A 17 -2.49 5.26 -5.09
C ALA A 17 -2.25 4.15 -6.13
N ALA A 18 -2.84 4.26 -7.31
CA ALA A 18 -2.66 3.31 -8.42
C ALA A 18 -1.25 3.30 -9.02
N TRP A 19 -0.47 4.37 -8.82
CA TRP A 19 0.90 4.48 -9.32
C TRP A 19 1.95 4.39 -8.22
N ALA A 20 1.55 4.25 -6.94
CA ALA A 20 2.45 4.25 -5.79
C ALA A 20 3.62 3.26 -5.93
N ASP A 21 3.36 2.02 -6.33
CA ASP A 21 4.41 1.00 -6.49
C ASP A 21 5.43 1.39 -7.59
N LEU A 22 5.01 2.12 -8.63
CA LEU A 22 5.95 2.66 -9.63
C LEU A 22 6.80 3.77 -9.03
N LEU A 23 6.19 4.67 -8.25
CA LEU A 23 6.90 5.77 -7.59
C LEU A 23 7.98 5.24 -6.64
N ASP A 24 7.67 4.17 -5.90
CA ASP A 24 8.62 3.46 -5.05
C ASP A 24 9.81 2.91 -5.86
N ARG A 25 9.54 2.29 -7.02
CA ARG A 25 10.60 1.73 -7.89
C ARG A 25 11.54 2.79 -8.49
N ILE A 26 11.05 4.00 -8.75
CA ILE A 26 11.85 5.09 -9.33
C ILE A 26 12.40 6.07 -8.28
N ASN A 27 12.18 5.81 -6.98
CA ASN A 27 12.65 6.67 -5.91
C ASN A 27 14.17 6.61 -5.77
N VAL A 28 14.84 7.70 -6.17
CA VAL A 28 16.31 7.82 -6.10
C VAL A 28 16.80 9.13 -5.47
N PHE A 29 15.89 10.07 -5.16
CA PHE A 29 16.23 11.40 -4.67
C PHE A 29 15.18 11.90 -3.65
N PRO A 30 15.58 12.59 -2.56
CA PRO A 30 16.96 12.81 -2.11
C PRO A 30 17.60 11.55 -1.53
N VAL A 31 16.78 10.57 -1.16
CA VAL A 31 17.18 9.29 -0.58
C VAL A 31 16.56 8.17 -1.40
N ALA A 32 17.34 7.13 -1.72
CA ALA A 32 16.91 6.00 -2.53
C ALA A 32 16.48 4.80 -1.66
N ASP A 33 15.51 5.04 -0.79
CA ASP A 33 14.92 4.08 0.15
C ASP A 33 13.68 3.37 -0.41
N GLY A 34 13.17 3.79 -1.58
CA GLY A 34 12.09 3.09 -2.26
C GLY A 34 10.71 3.27 -1.63
N ASP A 35 10.48 4.37 -0.89
CA ASP A 35 9.25 4.55 -0.10
C ASP A 35 8.35 5.73 -0.54
N THR A 36 8.70 6.47 -1.60
CA THR A 36 8.03 7.72 -1.96
C THR A 36 6.54 7.55 -2.23
N GLY A 37 6.16 6.53 -3.00
CA GLY A 37 4.77 6.20 -3.30
C GLY A 37 4.02 5.70 -2.07
N ALA A 38 4.64 4.84 -1.26
CA ALA A 38 4.09 4.40 0.01
C ALA A 38 3.80 5.60 0.93
N ASN A 39 4.79 6.46 1.17
CA ASN A 39 4.68 7.67 2.01
C ASN A 39 3.60 8.62 1.52
N LEU A 40 3.49 8.85 0.21
CA LEU A 40 2.46 9.69 -0.37
C LEU A 40 1.05 9.08 -0.20
N ARG A 41 0.89 7.78 -0.43
CA ARG A 41 -0.37 7.06 -0.19
C ARG A 41 -0.78 7.14 1.28
N VAL A 42 0.18 7.01 2.21
CA VAL A 42 -0.10 7.14 3.65
C VAL A 42 -0.57 8.55 4.00
N SER A 43 0.24 9.53 3.60
CA SER A 43 0.12 10.91 4.03
C SER A 43 -1.13 11.60 3.50
N LEU A 44 -1.54 11.25 2.27
CA LEU A 44 -2.68 11.83 1.59
C LEU A 44 -3.97 11.00 1.72
N ALA A 45 -3.95 9.88 2.45
CA ALA A 45 -5.15 9.07 2.74
C ALA A 45 -6.37 9.87 3.25
N PRO A 46 -6.22 10.95 4.05
CA PRO A 46 -7.35 11.79 4.44
C PRO A 46 -8.12 12.42 3.26
N LEU A 47 -7.49 12.67 2.11
CA LEU A 47 -8.13 13.25 0.93
C LEU A 47 -9.07 12.29 0.20
N ARG A 48 -9.02 10.99 0.52
CA ARG A 48 -9.85 9.96 -0.12
C ARG A 48 -11.32 10.10 0.26
N ASP A 49 -11.61 10.58 1.46
CA ASP A 49 -12.98 10.68 1.96
C ASP A 49 -13.57 12.05 1.62
N ALA A 50 -14.28 12.12 0.50
CA ALA A 50 -14.95 13.36 0.06
C ALA A 50 -16.05 13.83 1.03
N ALA A 51 -16.54 12.96 1.93
CA ALA A 51 -17.50 13.30 2.97
C ALA A 51 -16.84 13.73 4.29
N ALA A 52 -15.51 13.70 4.37
CA ALA A 52 -14.80 14.15 5.56
C ALA A 52 -15.04 15.64 5.81
N ASP A 53 -15.09 16.02 7.10
CA ASP A 53 -15.16 17.41 7.52
C ASP A 53 -13.92 18.19 7.02
N PRO A 54 -14.10 19.18 6.11
CA PRO A 54 -12.98 19.94 5.55
C PRO A 54 -12.19 20.72 6.62
N THR A 55 -12.81 21.04 7.77
CA THR A 55 -12.16 21.78 8.85
C THR A 55 -11.13 20.94 9.60
N LEU A 56 -11.32 19.62 9.64
CA LEU A 56 -10.40 18.68 10.30
C LEU A 56 -9.33 18.15 9.35
N LEU A 57 -9.52 18.34 8.04
CA LEU A 57 -8.65 17.77 7.00
C LEU A 57 -7.19 18.26 7.11
N PRO A 58 -6.89 19.55 7.35
CA PRO A 58 -5.50 19.99 7.52
C PRO A 58 -4.80 19.32 8.71
N GLN A 59 -5.51 19.12 9.82
CA GLN A 59 -4.98 18.46 11.01
C GLN A 59 -4.73 16.97 10.74
N ARG A 60 -5.68 16.29 10.09
CA ARG A 60 -5.53 14.88 9.69
C ARG A 60 -4.34 14.67 8.75
N LEU A 61 -4.17 15.52 7.73
CA LEU A 61 -3.02 15.48 6.82
C LEU A 61 -1.70 15.62 7.57
N GLY A 62 -1.59 16.61 8.47
CA GLY A 62 -0.38 16.78 9.28
C GLY A 62 -0.08 15.57 10.17
N ARG A 63 -1.10 14.94 10.75
CA ARG A 63 -0.94 13.75 11.60
C ARG A 63 -0.55 12.50 10.81
N CYS A 64 -1.11 12.30 9.62
CA CYS A 64 -0.83 11.15 8.75
C CYS A 64 0.48 11.27 7.97
N ALA A 65 1.02 12.48 7.80
CA ALA A 65 2.25 12.69 7.04
C ALA A 65 3.40 11.80 7.54
N ILE A 66 4.13 11.14 6.66
CA ILE A 66 5.35 10.39 7.00
C ILE A 66 6.35 10.54 5.86
N GLY A 67 7.64 10.32 6.13
CA GLY A 67 8.64 10.42 5.07
C GLY A 67 8.90 11.85 4.60
N ASN A 68 9.91 12.01 3.74
CA ASN A 68 10.16 13.29 3.06
C ASN A 68 8.97 13.70 2.18
N SER A 69 8.59 12.82 1.23
CA SER A 69 7.57 13.11 0.23
C SER A 69 6.19 13.40 0.85
N GLY A 70 5.83 12.63 1.88
CA GLY A 70 4.57 12.77 2.58
C GLY A 70 4.47 14.06 3.41
N ASN A 71 5.53 14.43 4.14
CA ASN A 71 5.56 15.69 4.88
C ASN A 71 5.56 16.92 3.95
N ILE A 72 6.27 16.88 2.81
CA ILE A 72 6.24 17.96 1.81
C ILE A 72 4.86 18.10 1.17
N ALA A 73 4.27 16.99 0.71
CA ALA A 73 2.94 17.00 0.13
C ALA A 73 1.88 17.45 1.14
N ALA A 74 1.95 16.99 2.40
CA ALA A 74 1.03 17.42 3.45
C ALA A 74 1.12 18.93 3.72
N ALA A 75 2.32 19.54 3.69
CA ALA A 75 2.47 20.98 3.81
C ALA A 75 1.70 21.73 2.71
N PHE A 76 1.77 21.25 1.46
CA PHE A 76 0.99 21.80 0.35
C PHE A 76 -0.53 21.60 0.52
N PHE A 77 -0.95 20.36 0.76
CA PHE A 77 -2.37 20.00 0.77
C PHE A 77 -3.14 20.56 1.96
N ARG A 78 -2.48 20.81 3.10
CA ARG A 78 -3.09 21.49 4.24
C ARG A 78 -3.60 22.87 3.88
N GLU A 79 -2.98 23.57 2.94
CA GLU A 79 -3.49 24.82 2.39
C GLU A 79 -4.52 24.59 1.29
N LEU A 80 -4.22 23.71 0.32
CA LEU A 80 -5.10 23.49 -0.84
C LEU A 80 -6.49 22.99 -0.43
N CYS A 81 -6.57 22.06 0.52
CA CYS A 81 -7.82 21.40 0.90
C CYS A 81 -8.81 22.34 1.61
N GLN A 82 -8.38 23.54 1.99
CA GLN A 82 -9.23 24.59 2.55
C GLN A 82 -9.96 25.42 1.47
N ALA A 83 -9.77 25.12 0.18
CA ALA A 83 -10.51 25.78 -0.89
C ALA A 83 -11.99 25.34 -0.87
N GLY A 84 -12.89 26.28 -0.57
CA GLY A 84 -14.34 26.04 -0.60
C GLY A 84 -14.94 26.14 -2.00
N ALA A 85 -14.24 26.81 -2.92
CA ALA A 85 -14.67 27.03 -4.29
C ALA A 85 -13.48 27.03 -5.27
N VAL A 86 -13.75 26.73 -6.54
CA VAL A 86 -12.72 26.67 -7.60
C VAL A 86 -11.95 27.98 -7.73
N ALA A 87 -12.62 29.13 -7.53
CA ALA A 87 -11.99 30.45 -7.58
C ALA A 87 -10.92 30.66 -6.48
N GLU A 88 -10.96 29.88 -5.40
CA GLU A 88 -9.98 29.97 -4.31
C GLU A 88 -8.73 29.13 -4.55
N LEU A 89 -8.76 28.20 -5.52
CA LEU A 89 -7.68 27.24 -5.76
C LEU A 89 -6.35 27.93 -6.06
N ALA A 90 -6.34 29.03 -6.84
CA ALA A 90 -5.12 29.75 -7.16
C ALA A 90 -4.43 30.31 -5.89
N ALA A 91 -5.19 31.00 -5.05
CA ALA A 91 -4.66 31.58 -3.80
C ALA A 91 -4.23 30.50 -2.80
N ARG A 92 -4.98 29.39 -2.73
CA ARG A 92 -4.69 28.26 -1.84
C ARG A 92 -3.47 27.45 -2.31
N ALA A 93 -3.34 27.21 -3.61
CA ALA A 93 -2.16 26.59 -4.21
C ALA A 93 -0.90 27.45 -4.02
N ALA A 94 -1.00 28.78 -4.14
CA ALA A 94 0.13 29.67 -3.90
C ALA A 94 0.66 29.60 -2.46
N ARG A 95 -0.24 29.54 -1.46
CA ARG A 95 0.15 29.31 -0.05
C ARG A 95 0.69 27.91 0.18
N GLY A 96 0.06 26.89 -0.40
CA GLY A 96 0.54 25.51 -0.32
C GLY A 96 1.95 25.35 -0.90
N ARG A 97 2.22 26.00 -2.03
CA ARG A 97 3.56 26.07 -2.64
C ARG A 97 4.57 26.65 -1.65
N GLU A 98 4.28 27.82 -1.07
CA GLU A 98 5.17 28.46 -0.10
C GLU A 98 5.44 27.54 1.11
N ALA A 99 4.39 26.94 1.67
CA ALA A 99 4.51 26.01 2.80
C ALA A 99 5.36 24.78 2.46
N ALA A 100 5.21 24.20 1.27
CA ALA A 100 6.00 23.06 0.82
C ALA A 100 7.48 23.41 0.65
N TRP A 101 7.78 24.56 0.05
CA TRP A 101 9.15 25.06 -0.09
C TRP A 101 9.81 25.33 1.27
N GLN A 102 9.08 25.93 2.21
CA GLN A 102 9.57 26.21 3.57
C GLN A 102 9.75 24.95 4.43
N ALA A 103 9.04 23.87 4.12
CA ALA A 103 9.14 22.61 4.85
C ALA A 103 10.46 21.88 4.57
N VAL A 104 11.11 22.10 3.44
CA VAL A 104 12.35 21.39 3.06
C VAL A 104 13.57 22.20 3.47
N ALA A 105 14.52 21.56 4.16
CA ALA A 105 15.77 22.20 4.58
C ALA A 105 16.63 22.68 3.40
N ALA A 106 16.76 21.83 2.38
CA ALA A 106 17.52 22.09 1.16
C ALA A 106 16.62 21.87 -0.07
N PRO A 107 15.69 22.79 -0.38
CA PRO A 107 14.74 22.60 -1.45
C PRO A 107 15.45 22.61 -2.82
N ARG A 108 14.96 21.78 -3.73
CA ARG A 108 15.57 21.60 -5.06
C ARG A 108 14.53 21.71 -6.16
N ALA A 109 14.80 22.58 -7.13
CA ALA A 109 14.06 22.61 -8.38
C ALA A 109 14.21 21.28 -9.13
N GLY A 110 13.15 20.86 -9.83
CA GLY A 110 13.11 19.58 -10.53
C GLY A 110 12.54 18.42 -9.69
N THR A 111 12.05 18.73 -8.49
CA THR A 111 11.34 17.81 -7.59
C THR A 111 9.84 18.12 -7.59
N MET A 112 9.07 17.48 -6.71
CA MET A 112 7.65 17.78 -6.50
C MET A 112 7.34 19.27 -6.25
N LEU A 113 8.30 20.03 -5.72
CA LEU A 113 8.17 21.48 -5.54
C LEU A 113 7.92 22.21 -6.87
N SER A 114 8.59 21.79 -7.95
CA SER A 114 8.41 22.41 -9.27
C SER A 114 7.05 22.09 -9.91
N VAL A 115 6.41 20.98 -9.51
CA VAL A 115 5.03 20.69 -9.91
C VAL A 115 4.06 21.61 -9.17
N PHE A 116 4.30 21.89 -7.89
CA PHE A 116 3.53 22.89 -7.14
C PHE A 116 3.70 24.30 -7.71
N ASP A 117 4.91 24.67 -8.13
CA ASP A 117 5.17 25.94 -8.83
C ASP A 117 4.35 26.04 -10.11
N ALA A 118 4.46 25.03 -10.99
CA ALA A 118 3.74 25.00 -12.27
C ALA A 118 2.21 25.03 -12.08
N LEU A 119 1.69 24.33 -11.08
CA LEU A 119 0.26 24.35 -10.74
C LEU A 119 -0.18 25.73 -10.24
N ALA A 120 0.54 26.32 -9.27
CA ALA A 120 0.17 27.59 -8.68
C ALA A 120 0.21 28.74 -9.70
N ASP A 121 1.26 28.80 -10.51
CA ASP A 121 1.42 29.81 -11.56
C ASP A 121 0.37 29.63 -12.66
N GLY A 122 0.10 28.38 -13.04
CA GLY A 122 -0.93 28.06 -14.02
C GLY A 122 -2.33 28.43 -13.54
N LEU A 123 -2.68 28.14 -12.28
CA LEU A 123 -3.97 28.50 -11.69
C LEU A 123 -4.13 30.03 -11.58
N ALA A 124 -3.05 30.75 -11.26
CA ALA A 124 -3.08 32.22 -11.19
C ALA A 124 -3.30 32.86 -12.57
N ALA A 125 -2.80 32.24 -13.65
CA ALA A 125 -2.96 32.71 -15.02
C ALA A 125 -4.33 32.36 -15.63
N LEU A 126 -5.10 31.44 -15.03
CA LEU A 126 -6.32 30.88 -15.60
C LEU A 126 -7.53 31.18 -14.69
N PRO A 127 -8.29 32.26 -14.97
CA PRO A 127 -9.41 32.69 -14.10
C PRO A 127 -10.60 31.71 -14.09
N VAL A 128 -10.68 30.82 -15.08
CA VAL A 128 -11.70 29.78 -15.19
C VAL A 128 -11.01 28.47 -15.55
N ILE A 129 -11.45 27.37 -14.93
CA ILE A 129 -10.90 26.04 -15.19
C ILE A 129 -11.95 25.21 -15.92
N GLY A 130 -11.81 25.11 -17.24
CA GLY A 130 -12.52 24.16 -18.09
C GLY A 130 -11.59 23.06 -18.62
N PRO A 131 -12.09 22.15 -19.48
CA PRO A 131 -11.28 21.05 -20.02
C PRO A 131 -10.02 21.50 -20.77
N ALA A 132 -10.08 22.63 -21.48
CA ALA A 132 -8.94 23.17 -22.22
C ALA A 132 -7.86 23.70 -21.26
N GLU A 133 -8.27 24.43 -20.24
CA GLU A 133 -7.41 24.99 -19.20
C GLU A 133 -6.78 23.91 -18.33
N ALA A 134 -7.55 22.86 -17.97
CA ALA A 134 -7.01 21.66 -17.35
C ALA A 134 -5.90 21.03 -18.19
N GLY A 135 -6.09 20.94 -19.52
CA GLY A 135 -5.05 20.47 -20.42
C GLY A 135 -3.78 21.34 -20.44
N VAL A 136 -3.91 22.66 -20.29
CA VAL A 136 -2.77 23.58 -20.16
C VAL A 136 -2.02 23.33 -18.84
N LEU A 137 -2.75 23.23 -17.72
CA LEU A 137 -2.19 22.93 -16.40
C LEU A 137 -1.44 21.60 -16.41
N CYS A 138 -2.05 20.53 -16.94
CA CYS A 138 -1.41 19.23 -17.05
C CYS A 138 -0.13 19.27 -17.90
N ARG A 139 -0.11 20.01 -19.01
CA ARG A 139 1.12 20.16 -19.81
C ARG A 139 2.22 20.92 -19.06
N GLY A 140 1.87 21.97 -18.32
CA GLY A 140 2.82 22.71 -17.48
C GLY A 140 3.44 21.84 -16.41
N MET A 141 2.61 21.11 -15.65
CA MET A 141 3.10 20.18 -14.63
C MET A 141 3.92 19.03 -15.22
N ARG A 142 3.51 18.45 -16.35
CA ARG A 142 4.30 17.43 -17.06
C ARG A 142 5.68 17.96 -17.44
N GLN A 143 5.74 19.19 -17.96
CA GLN A 143 7.02 19.80 -18.33
C GLN A 143 7.91 19.98 -17.10
N ALA A 144 7.36 20.40 -15.95
CA ALA A 144 8.12 20.51 -14.70
C ALA A 144 8.73 19.17 -14.25
N VAL A 145 7.99 18.05 -14.39
CA VAL A 145 8.51 16.70 -14.11
C VAL A 145 9.66 16.34 -15.05
N LEU A 146 9.51 16.58 -16.36
CA LEU A 146 10.54 16.27 -17.36
C LEU A 146 11.79 17.15 -17.22
N ASP A 147 11.61 18.41 -16.81
CA ASP A 147 12.71 19.34 -16.56
C ASP A 147 13.55 18.93 -15.35
N GLY A 148 12.97 18.18 -14.41
CA GLY A 148 13.68 17.63 -13.26
C GLY A 148 14.86 16.75 -13.65
N VAL A 149 14.74 15.95 -14.72
CA VAL A 149 15.85 15.16 -15.28
C VAL A 149 17.01 16.06 -15.74
N ARG A 150 16.71 17.30 -16.17
CA ARG A 150 17.75 18.27 -16.55
C ARG A 150 18.34 19.02 -15.34
N GLN A 151 17.57 19.17 -14.26
CA GLN A 151 17.95 19.98 -13.10
C GLN A 151 18.61 19.17 -11.98
N VAL A 152 18.35 17.86 -11.91
CA VAL A 152 18.84 16.96 -10.87
C VAL A 152 19.71 15.87 -11.51
N PRO A 153 21.05 15.96 -11.44
CA PRO A 153 21.95 14.98 -12.06
C PRO A 153 21.74 13.53 -11.59
N GLU A 154 21.31 13.33 -10.34
CA GLU A 154 21.02 12.02 -9.75
C GLU A 154 19.87 11.32 -10.50
N LEU A 155 18.80 12.06 -10.82
CA LEU A 155 17.67 11.57 -11.64
C LEU A 155 18.13 11.17 -13.04
N ARG A 156 18.93 12.03 -13.68
CA ARG A 156 19.49 11.75 -15.02
C ARG A 156 20.38 10.53 -15.04
N GLY A 157 21.28 10.42 -14.06
CA GLY A 157 22.20 9.30 -13.93
C GLY A 157 21.45 7.99 -13.70
N ALA A 158 20.38 8.03 -12.92
CA ALA A 158 19.52 6.89 -12.66
C ALA A 158 18.55 6.56 -13.81
N GLY A 159 18.36 7.43 -14.80
CA GLY A 159 17.43 7.21 -15.91
C GLY A 159 15.95 7.35 -15.51
N VAL A 160 15.65 8.16 -14.48
CA VAL A 160 14.28 8.31 -13.95
C VAL A 160 13.88 9.78 -13.79
N VAL A 161 12.57 10.06 -13.76
CA VAL A 161 12.03 11.33 -13.24
C VAL A 161 11.95 11.30 -11.70
N ASP A 162 11.76 12.46 -11.08
CA ASP A 162 11.53 12.54 -9.63
C ASP A 162 10.21 11.83 -9.26
N ALA A 163 10.29 10.88 -8.34
CA ALA A 163 9.14 10.09 -7.88
C ALA A 163 8.05 10.98 -7.27
N GLY A 164 8.44 11.97 -6.46
CA GLY A 164 7.50 12.90 -5.84
C GLY A 164 6.80 13.78 -6.87
N ALA A 165 7.54 14.31 -7.84
CA ALA A 165 7.01 15.14 -8.92
C ALA A 165 6.04 14.36 -9.80
N LEU A 166 6.40 13.13 -10.20
CA LEU A 166 5.51 12.26 -10.97
C LEU A 166 4.23 11.96 -10.17
N GLY A 167 4.36 11.64 -8.88
CA GLY A 167 3.21 11.40 -8.00
C GLY A 167 2.26 12.59 -7.94
N MET A 168 2.79 13.82 -7.79
CA MET A 168 1.95 15.03 -7.77
C MET A 168 1.33 15.33 -9.12
N TYR A 169 2.04 15.09 -10.23
CA TYR A 169 1.46 15.19 -11.57
C TYR A 169 0.26 14.25 -11.74
N VAL A 170 0.42 12.97 -11.38
CA VAL A 170 -0.64 11.96 -11.47
C VAL A 170 -1.83 12.34 -10.58
N PHE A 171 -1.56 12.84 -9.38
CA PHE A 171 -2.59 13.32 -8.47
C PHE A 171 -3.40 14.46 -9.11
N PHE A 172 -2.74 15.53 -9.56
CA PHE A 172 -3.44 16.71 -10.09
C PHE A 172 -4.07 16.47 -11.46
N ASP A 173 -3.53 15.59 -12.31
CA ASP A 173 -4.23 15.15 -13.53
C ASP A 173 -5.59 14.51 -13.18
N GLY A 174 -5.62 13.65 -12.15
CA GLY A 174 -6.87 13.09 -11.62
C GLY A 174 -7.84 14.15 -11.11
N VAL A 175 -7.37 15.11 -10.31
CA VAL A 175 -8.18 16.22 -9.78
C VAL A 175 -8.79 17.04 -10.91
N LEU A 176 -7.97 17.48 -11.87
CA LEU A 176 -8.41 18.37 -12.95
C LEU A 176 -9.42 17.68 -13.87
N ARG A 177 -9.25 16.39 -14.14
CA ARG A 177 -10.22 15.61 -14.93
C ARG A 177 -11.56 15.49 -14.21
N ALA A 178 -11.56 15.21 -12.91
CA ALA A 178 -12.77 15.14 -12.10
C ALA A 178 -13.50 16.51 -12.00
N LEU A 179 -12.75 17.60 -11.78
CA LEU A 179 -13.30 18.96 -11.70
C LEU A 179 -13.98 19.41 -13.00
N THR A 180 -13.38 19.05 -14.14
CA THR A 180 -13.80 19.54 -15.46
C THR A 180 -14.72 18.58 -16.22
N ASP A 181 -15.00 17.39 -15.67
CA ASP A 181 -15.75 16.32 -16.33
C ASP A 181 -15.10 15.94 -17.69
N ALA A 182 -13.77 15.94 -17.74
CA ALA A 182 -13.02 15.65 -18.95
C ALA A 182 -13.09 14.15 -19.29
N ALA A 183 -14.09 13.78 -20.08
CA ALA A 183 -14.41 12.40 -20.48
C ALA A 183 -13.43 11.76 -21.49
N GLY A 184 -12.29 12.41 -21.78
CA GLY A 184 -11.28 11.87 -22.69
C GLY A 184 -10.40 10.81 -22.04
N ALA A 185 -9.92 9.84 -22.85
CA ALA A 185 -8.84 8.96 -22.45
C ALA A 185 -7.59 9.81 -22.16
N SER A 186 -7.08 9.75 -20.92
CA SER A 186 -5.80 10.39 -20.60
C SER A 186 -4.67 9.57 -21.21
N ALA A 187 -3.67 10.28 -21.72
CA ALA A 187 -2.44 9.68 -22.20
C ALA A 187 -1.81 8.87 -21.06
N SER A 188 -1.25 7.70 -21.40
CA SER A 188 -0.66 6.83 -20.40
C SER A 188 0.51 7.50 -19.69
N VAL A 189 0.60 7.38 -18.37
CA VAL A 189 1.80 7.79 -17.62
C VAL A 189 3.04 7.14 -18.21
N VAL A 190 2.95 5.86 -18.60
CA VAL A 190 4.04 5.12 -19.24
C VAL A 190 4.44 5.73 -20.58
N GLU A 191 3.48 6.21 -21.38
CA GLU A 191 3.76 6.87 -22.66
C GLU A 191 4.28 8.30 -22.46
N LEU A 192 3.70 9.05 -21.53
CA LEU A 192 4.02 10.44 -21.27
C LEU A 192 5.44 10.63 -20.75
N PHE A 193 5.95 9.66 -19.99
CA PHE A 193 7.29 9.67 -19.39
C PHE A 193 8.15 8.50 -19.89
N ALA A 194 7.86 7.99 -21.09
CA ALA A 194 8.63 6.90 -21.70
C ALA A 194 10.14 7.20 -21.69
N GLY A 195 10.92 6.20 -21.28
CA GLY A 195 12.37 6.31 -21.13
C GLY A 195 12.86 6.88 -19.79
N TRP A 196 11.96 7.29 -18.89
CA TRP A 196 12.32 7.86 -17.57
C TRP A 196 11.60 7.21 -16.39
N LEU A 197 11.15 5.96 -16.56
CA LEU A 197 10.39 5.21 -15.55
C LEU A 197 11.07 3.91 -15.12
N GLN A 198 12.31 3.68 -15.58
CA GLN A 198 13.08 2.48 -15.26
C GLN A 198 14.47 2.89 -14.86
N ARG A 199 14.90 2.44 -13.68
CA ARG A 199 16.22 2.75 -13.14
C ARG A 199 17.30 1.97 -13.90
N HIS A 200 18.39 2.64 -14.23
CA HIS A 200 19.58 1.99 -14.77
C HIS A 200 20.43 1.38 -13.65
N ASP A 201 20.85 0.12 -13.80
CA ASP A 201 21.55 -0.65 -12.76
C ASP A 201 22.94 -0.08 -12.40
N ASP A 202 23.59 0.62 -13.33
CA ASP A 202 24.95 1.16 -13.17
C ASP A 202 25.01 2.51 -12.45
N ALA A 203 23.87 3.08 -12.05
CA ALA A 203 23.83 4.37 -11.38
C ALA A 203 24.35 4.25 -9.94
N ALA A 204 25.54 4.79 -9.68
CA ALA A 204 26.05 5.00 -8.33
C ALA A 204 25.14 5.98 -7.58
N VAL A 205 24.22 5.44 -6.78
CA VAL A 205 23.40 6.24 -5.87
C VAL A 205 24.13 6.35 -4.55
N ALA A 206 24.17 7.55 -3.98
CA ALA A 206 24.74 7.78 -2.66
C ALA A 206 24.10 6.81 -1.66
N ALA A 207 24.91 6.18 -0.81
CA ALA A 207 24.40 5.32 0.24
C ALA A 207 23.45 6.15 1.12
N PRO A 208 22.19 5.73 1.31
CA PRO A 208 21.29 6.37 2.26
C PRO A 208 21.92 6.41 3.65
N SER A 209 21.53 7.39 4.47
CA SER A 209 21.75 7.31 5.91
C SER A 209 21.11 6.03 6.46
N ASP A 210 21.65 5.47 7.55
CA ASP A 210 21.21 4.17 8.07
C ASP A 210 19.77 4.17 8.62
N PHE A 211 19.27 5.34 9.03
CA PHE A 211 17.97 5.47 9.69
C PHE A 211 17.13 6.61 9.12
N CYS A 212 15.84 6.36 9.10
CA CYS A 212 14.77 7.34 8.94
C CYS A 212 14.12 7.56 10.31
N VAL A 213 13.95 8.82 10.71
CA VAL A 213 13.36 9.21 11.99
C VAL A 213 12.18 10.15 11.75
N ASP A 214 10.99 9.74 12.20
CA ASP A 214 9.79 10.58 12.26
C ASP A 214 9.51 10.97 13.72
N LEU A 215 9.38 12.27 13.98
CA LEU A 215 9.19 12.79 15.34
C LEU A 215 8.27 14.01 15.40
N ARG A 216 7.79 14.30 16.61
CA ARG A 216 7.05 15.53 16.93
C ARG A 216 7.79 16.30 18.02
N LEU A 217 8.02 17.58 17.77
CA LEU A 217 8.75 18.47 18.66
C LEU A 217 7.84 19.64 19.07
N ARG A 218 7.56 19.74 20.36
CA ARG A 218 6.90 20.91 20.95
C ARG A 218 7.97 21.86 21.47
N SER A 219 7.96 23.09 20.99
CA SER A 219 8.90 24.12 21.44
C SER A 219 8.14 25.40 21.79
N VAL A 220 8.56 26.04 22.88
CA VAL A 220 8.06 27.34 23.33
C VAL A 220 8.80 28.51 22.67
N GLU A 221 9.81 28.23 21.82
CA GLU A 221 10.54 29.26 21.08
C GLU A 221 9.61 30.00 20.10
N ALA A 222 9.55 31.33 20.23
CA ALA A 222 8.74 32.18 19.36
C ALA A 222 9.33 32.27 17.92
N ASP A 223 10.66 32.20 17.77
CA ASP A 223 11.31 32.19 16.45
C ASP A 223 11.25 30.81 15.80
N ARG A 224 10.09 30.50 15.20
CA ARG A 224 9.87 29.24 14.48
C ARG A 224 10.78 29.09 13.26
N ALA A 225 11.16 30.19 12.61
CA ALA A 225 12.05 30.15 11.46
C ALA A 225 13.49 29.82 11.88
N GLY A 226 13.97 30.40 12.99
CA GLY A 226 15.25 30.06 13.62
C GLY A 226 15.31 28.61 14.07
N LEU A 227 14.26 28.12 14.74
CA LEU A 227 14.15 26.73 15.17
C LEU A 227 14.23 25.76 13.98
N ARG A 228 13.49 26.02 12.89
CA ARG A 228 13.58 25.24 11.65
C ARG A 228 14.99 25.18 11.09
N ARG A 229 15.69 26.32 11.01
CA ARG A 229 17.08 26.37 10.50
C ARG A 229 18.04 25.55 11.35
N ARG A 230 17.85 25.50 12.67
CA ARG A 230 18.66 24.67 13.57
C ARG A 230 18.40 23.19 13.32
N ILE A 231 17.13 22.80 13.19
CA ILE A 231 16.73 21.41 12.89
C ILE A 231 17.24 20.96 11.51
N ALA A 232 17.18 21.84 10.51
CA ALA A 232 17.65 21.60 9.15
C ALA A 232 19.11 21.13 9.06
N GLY A 233 19.96 21.48 10.04
CA GLY A 233 21.36 21.05 10.09
C GLY A 233 21.63 19.77 10.88
N LEU A 234 20.59 19.03 11.31
CA LEU A 234 20.73 17.85 12.19
C LEU A 234 20.71 16.50 11.47
N GLY A 235 20.59 16.47 10.14
CA GLY A 235 20.63 15.24 9.37
C GLY A 235 20.88 15.48 7.88
N ASP A 236 20.90 14.39 7.11
CA ASP A 236 21.30 14.40 5.70
C ASP A 236 20.17 14.85 4.77
N SER A 237 18.93 14.46 5.11
CA SER A 237 17.70 14.94 4.49
C SER A 237 16.70 15.29 5.60
N VAL A 238 16.19 16.52 5.58
CA VAL A 238 15.35 17.06 6.66
C VAL A 238 14.13 17.76 6.09
N VAL A 239 12.96 17.36 6.57
CA VAL A 239 11.68 18.03 6.32
C VAL A 239 11.03 18.42 7.65
N VAL A 240 10.63 19.69 7.76
CA VAL A 240 10.03 20.27 8.97
C VAL A 240 8.69 20.94 8.64
N GLY A 241 7.60 20.24 8.93
CA GLY A 241 6.24 20.76 8.85
C GLY A 241 5.74 21.34 10.18
N GLU A 242 4.70 22.17 10.15
CA GLU A 242 3.96 22.53 11.38
C GLU A 242 2.89 21.51 11.69
N LEU A 243 2.53 21.34 12.95
CA LEU A 243 1.37 20.56 13.36
C LEU A 243 0.61 21.33 14.44
N ASP A 244 -0.69 21.53 14.23
CA ASP A 244 -1.62 22.10 15.21
C ASP A 244 -1.17 23.45 15.82
N GLY A 245 -0.35 24.24 15.10
CA GLY A 245 0.13 25.56 15.50
C GLY A 245 1.13 25.60 16.67
N ALA A 246 1.30 24.50 17.40
CA ALA A 246 2.16 24.41 18.59
C ALA A 246 3.31 23.39 18.45
N GLU A 247 3.17 22.40 17.55
CA GLU A 247 4.15 21.34 17.35
C GLU A 247 4.82 21.47 15.98
N LEU A 248 6.05 20.99 15.87
CA LEU A 248 6.72 20.72 14.60
C LEU A 248 6.66 19.22 14.35
N LYS A 249 6.41 18.85 13.11
CA LYS A 249 6.61 17.51 12.61
C LYS A 249 7.90 17.49 11.84
N VAL A 250 8.82 16.65 12.28
CA VAL A 250 10.18 16.59 11.73
C VAL A 250 10.41 15.18 11.24
N HIS A 251 10.86 15.07 9.99
CA HIS A 251 11.37 13.85 9.42
C HIS A 251 12.84 14.05 9.05
N VAL A 252 13.71 13.13 9.48
CA VAL A 252 15.16 13.24 9.36
C VAL A 252 15.77 11.90 8.94
N HIS A 253 16.65 11.93 7.95
CA HIS A 253 17.59 10.85 7.72
C HIS A 253 18.89 11.11 8.47
N THR A 254 19.33 10.14 9.27
CA THR A 254 20.52 10.25 10.11
C THR A 254 21.25 8.91 10.24
N PRO A 255 22.59 8.90 10.32
CA PRO A 255 23.32 7.70 10.70
C PRO A 255 23.21 7.38 12.20
N ASP A 256 22.84 8.37 13.04
CA ASP A 256 22.80 8.23 14.50
C ASP A 256 21.52 8.84 15.10
N PRO A 257 20.46 8.02 15.28
CA PRO A 257 19.21 8.45 15.93
C PRO A 257 19.40 8.92 17.37
N ALA A 258 20.37 8.35 18.11
CA ALA A 258 20.59 8.70 19.52
C ALA A 258 21.19 10.09 19.66
N ALA A 259 22.21 10.41 18.85
CA ALA A 259 22.77 11.76 18.79
C ALA A 259 21.75 12.79 18.31
N LEU A 260 20.93 12.45 17.30
CA LEU A 260 19.83 13.29 16.83
C LEU A 260 18.85 13.59 17.97
N ARG A 261 18.41 12.56 18.71
CA ARG A 261 17.47 12.70 19.83
C ARG A 261 17.98 13.64 20.91
N SER A 262 19.26 13.52 21.26
CA SER A 262 19.89 14.41 22.24
C SER A 262 19.85 15.86 21.79
N ARG A 263 20.29 16.15 20.56
CA ARG A 263 20.33 17.52 20.03
C ARG A 263 18.95 18.13 19.89
N LEU A 264 17.94 17.34 19.50
CA LEU A 264 16.55 17.80 19.43
C LEU A 264 15.94 18.07 20.80
N GLY A 265 16.33 17.30 21.83
CA GLY A 265 15.92 17.54 23.21
C GLY A 265 16.34 18.92 23.74
N ASP A 266 17.46 19.47 23.24
CA ASP A 266 17.91 20.83 23.56
C ASP A 266 17.04 21.93 22.90
N LEU A 267 16.19 21.57 21.92
CA LEU A 267 15.34 22.49 21.16
C LEU A 267 13.88 22.52 21.64
N GLY A 268 13.45 21.49 22.37
CA GLY A 268 12.07 21.34 22.81
C GLY A 268 11.72 19.95 23.34
N GLU A 269 10.47 19.79 23.75
CA GLU A 269 9.91 18.52 24.22
C GLU A 269 9.59 17.61 23.02
N ILE A 270 10.20 16.42 22.98
CA ILE A 270 9.89 15.39 21.99
C ILE A 270 8.64 14.64 22.47
N THR A 271 7.49 14.89 21.83
CA THR A 271 6.19 14.31 22.21
C THR A 271 5.92 12.98 21.50
N HIS A 272 6.62 12.70 20.40
CA HIS A 272 6.57 11.44 19.67
C HIS A 272 7.91 11.17 18.98
N TRP A 273 8.30 9.91 18.91
CA TRP A 273 9.55 9.45 18.29
C TRP A 273 9.34 8.06 17.68
N SER A 274 9.76 7.91 16.42
CA SER A 274 9.86 6.64 15.71
C SER A 274 11.13 6.66 14.86
N ASP A 275 11.98 5.65 15.01
CA ASP A 275 13.16 5.46 14.17
C ASP A 275 13.15 4.07 13.55
N GLU A 276 13.40 4.01 12.25
CA GLU A 276 13.40 2.78 11.47
C GLU A 276 14.71 2.70 10.68
N ARG A 277 15.28 1.49 10.61
CA ARG A 277 16.45 1.24 9.76
C ARG A 277 16.00 1.24 8.31
N ILE A 278 16.77 1.90 7.45
CA ILE A 278 16.55 1.84 6.02
C ILE A 278 17.08 0.49 5.53
N GLU A 279 16.17 -0.42 5.21
CA GLU A 279 16.55 -1.71 4.64
C GLU A 279 17.01 -1.52 3.19
N HIS A 280 18.32 -1.62 2.97
CA HIS A 280 18.88 -1.68 1.62
C HIS A 280 18.54 -3.02 0.98
N THR A 281 17.31 -3.15 0.48
CA THR A 281 17.02 -4.27 -0.38
C THR A 281 17.72 -4.03 -1.72
N ALA A 282 18.82 -4.74 -1.94
CA ALA A 282 19.39 -5.00 -3.26
C ALA A 282 18.38 -5.64 -4.26
N ALA A 283 17.12 -5.77 -3.86
CA ALA A 283 15.99 -6.27 -4.62
C ALA A 283 15.53 -5.33 -5.76
N ALA A 284 16.03 -4.09 -5.81
CA ALA A 284 15.84 -3.23 -6.99
C ALA A 284 16.41 -3.86 -8.28
N ALA A 285 17.34 -4.82 -8.17
CA ALA A 285 18.01 -5.46 -9.30
C ALA A 285 17.32 -6.71 -9.87
N ARG A 286 16.15 -7.14 -9.36
CA ARG A 286 15.47 -8.38 -9.85
C ARG A 286 14.20 -8.14 -10.68
N ASP A 287 13.80 -6.89 -10.89
CA ASP A 287 12.59 -6.56 -11.65
C ASP A 287 12.72 -6.88 -13.16
N GLN A 288 13.93 -7.12 -13.65
CA GLN A 288 14.21 -7.38 -15.06
C GLN A 288 14.06 -8.86 -15.47
N GLY A 289 13.88 -9.78 -14.52
CA GLY A 289 13.93 -11.24 -14.78
C GLY A 289 12.62 -12.01 -14.70
N LEU A 290 11.53 -11.41 -14.20
CA LEU A 290 10.25 -12.10 -13.98
C LEU A 290 9.12 -11.62 -14.90
N ARG A 291 9.46 -11.14 -16.11
CA ARG A 291 8.44 -10.86 -17.14
C ARG A 291 7.95 -12.17 -17.75
N GLY A 292 7.08 -12.84 -17.00
CA GLY A 292 6.25 -13.90 -17.52
C GLY A 292 5.23 -13.37 -18.54
N PRO A 293 4.55 -14.26 -19.27
CA PRO A 293 3.53 -13.90 -20.25
C PRO A 293 2.25 -13.30 -19.61
N LEU A 294 2.13 -13.36 -18.28
CA LEU A 294 1.12 -12.67 -17.48
C LEU A 294 1.74 -12.11 -16.21
N HIS A 295 1.48 -10.82 -15.94
CA HIS A 295 1.67 -10.25 -14.60
C HIS A 295 0.56 -10.71 -13.67
N ILE A 296 0.84 -10.92 -12.38
CA ILE A 296 -0.20 -11.33 -11.43
C ILE A 296 -0.43 -10.23 -10.40
N MET A 297 -1.72 -9.89 -10.21
CA MET A 297 -2.15 -9.04 -9.12
C MET A 297 -3.19 -9.74 -8.24
N THR A 298 -3.22 -9.38 -6.95
CA THR A 298 -4.18 -9.93 -5.98
C THR A 298 -4.55 -8.90 -4.92
N ASP A 299 -5.51 -9.24 -4.07
CA ASP A 299 -5.98 -8.36 -3.00
C ASP A 299 -5.17 -8.52 -1.71
N ALA A 300 -5.13 -7.47 -0.91
CA ALA A 300 -4.65 -7.46 0.48
C ALA A 300 -5.16 -8.63 1.35
N ALA A 301 -6.38 -9.15 1.08
CA ALA A 301 -6.90 -10.32 1.78
C ALA A 301 -6.08 -11.60 1.56
N ALA A 302 -5.18 -11.64 0.58
CA ALA A 302 -4.17 -12.68 0.41
C ALA A 302 -3.22 -12.77 1.63
N SER A 303 -3.11 -11.71 2.44
CA SER A 303 -2.22 -11.68 3.61
C SER A 303 -0.75 -11.89 3.22
N LEU A 304 -0.35 -11.25 2.12
CA LEU A 304 1.04 -11.08 1.74
C LEU A 304 1.52 -9.73 2.25
N PRO A 305 2.69 -9.65 2.93
CA PRO A 305 3.38 -8.38 3.10
C PRO A 305 3.67 -7.75 1.73
N ARG A 306 3.51 -6.43 1.60
CA ARG A 306 3.76 -5.70 0.35
C ARG A 306 5.16 -5.96 -0.20
N GLU A 307 6.14 -6.02 0.69
CA GLU A 307 7.52 -6.29 0.33
C GLU A 307 7.70 -7.69 -0.29
N LEU A 308 7.06 -8.72 0.27
CA LEU A 308 7.09 -10.06 -0.31
C LEU A 308 6.37 -10.11 -1.65
N ALA A 309 5.23 -9.41 -1.79
CA ALA A 309 4.53 -9.31 -3.07
C ALA A 309 5.44 -8.68 -4.13
N ARG A 310 6.11 -7.57 -3.80
CA ARG A 310 7.06 -6.89 -4.69
C ARG A 310 8.22 -7.80 -5.09
N GLN A 311 8.85 -8.49 -4.13
CA GLN A 311 9.94 -9.44 -4.40
C GLN A 311 9.51 -10.62 -5.30
N ALA A 312 8.24 -11.03 -5.20
CA ALA A 312 7.66 -12.06 -6.04
C ALA A 312 7.19 -11.57 -7.41
N GLY A 313 7.32 -10.27 -7.73
CA GLY A 313 6.79 -9.69 -8.97
C GLY A 313 5.26 -9.61 -9.01
N LEU A 314 4.61 -9.49 -7.84
CA LEU A 314 3.17 -9.38 -7.69
C LEU A 314 2.75 -7.94 -7.42
N THR A 315 1.59 -7.51 -7.96
CA THR A 315 0.92 -6.30 -7.48
C THR A 315 -0.11 -6.64 -6.41
N LEU A 316 -0.05 -5.97 -5.26
CA LEU A 316 -1.00 -6.14 -4.16
C LEU A 316 -1.93 -4.93 -4.03
N LEU A 317 -3.22 -5.13 -4.26
CA LEU A 317 -4.26 -4.11 -4.14
C LEU A 317 -4.63 -3.86 -2.68
N ASP A 318 -4.93 -2.62 -2.33
CA ASP A 318 -5.31 -2.23 -0.97
C ASP A 318 -6.66 -2.79 -0.54
N SER A 319 -6.76 -3.06 0.76
CA SER A 319 -8.01 -3.20 1.49
C SER A 319 -8.01 -2.23 2.65
N TYR A 320 -9.18 -1.88 3.16
CA TYR A 320 -9.33 -0.75 4.06
C TYR A 320 -9.85 -1.19 5.42
N ILE A 321 -9.27 -0.63 6.48
CA ILE A 321 -9.76 -0.77 7.85
C ILE A 321 -10.44 0.52 8.26
N VAL A 322 -11.64 0.37 8.80
CA VAL A 322 -12.46 1.45 9.36
C VAL A 322 -12.41 1.34 10.88
N ALA A 323 -11.68 2.27 11.50
CA ALA A 323 -11.47 2.36 12.93
C ALA A 323 -11.73 3.80 13.38
N GLU A 324 -12.43 3.98 14.51
CA GLU A 324 -12.67 5.29 15.12
C GLU A 324 -13.26 6.38 14.19
N GLY A 325 -14.05 5.96 13.21
CA GLY A 325 -14.67 6.88 12.23
C GLY A 325 -13.76 7.25 11.05
N GLU A 326 -12.58 6.66 10.95
CA GLU A 326 -11.64 6.86 9.85
C GLU A 326 -11.43 5.56 9.07
N SER A 327 -11.37 5.67 7.75
CA SER A 327 -11.07 4.55 6.86
C SER A 327 -9.69 4.77 6.26
N ARG A 328 -8.78 3.81 6.38
CA ARG A 328 -7.41 3.91 5.84
C ARG A 328 -6.96 2.56 5.25
N PRO A 329 -6.05 2.54 4.25
CA PRO A 329 -5.49 1.29 3.75
C PRO A 329 -4.91 0.48 4.91
N GLU A 330 -5.06 -0.84 4.86
CA GLU A 330 -4.65 -1.71 5.96
C GLU A 330 -3.14 -1.64 6.23
N SER A 331 -2.34 -1.38 5.20
CA SER A 331 -0.88 -1.22 5.33
C SER A 331 -0.49 0.02 6.13
N LEU A 332 -1.43 0.90 6.48
CA LEU A 332 -1.18 2.11 7.26
C LEU A 332 -1.46 1.94 8.75
N TYR A 333 -2.03 0.80 9.16
CA TYR A 333 -2.31 0.56 10.56
C TYR A 333 -1.19 -0.26 11.19
N CYS A 334 -0.80 0.13 12.41
CA CYS A 334 -0.02 -0.75 13.26
C CYS A 334 -0.91 -1.95 13.65
N PRO A 335 -0.53 -3.21 13.35
CA PRO A 335 -1.35 -4.36 13.70
C PRO A 335 -1.66 -4.45 15.20
N ALA A 336 -0.68 -4.13 16.04
CA ALA A 336 -0.84 -4.16 17.50
C ALA A 336 -1.93 -3.19 17.99
N GLU A 337 -2.05 -2.01 17.37
CA GLU A 337 -3.11 -1.05 17.67
C GLU A 337 -4.49 -1.65 17.37
N ILE A 338 -4.67 -2.23 16.18
CA ILE A 338 -5.96 -2.79 15.76
C ILE A 338 -6.35 -3.99 16.62
N TYR A 339 -5.41 -4.91 16.91
CA TYR A 339 -5.70 -6.03 17.80
C TYR A 339 -5.97 -5.57 19.24
N SER A 340 -5.31 -4.52 19.72
CA SER A 340 -5.62 -3.89 21.01
C SER A 340 -7.04 -3.32 21.03
N LEU A 341 -7.44 -2.55 20.01
CA LEU A 341 -8.80 -2.01 19.90
C LEU A 341 -9.86 -3.13 19.88
N LEU A 342 -9.61 -4.22 19.15
CA LEU A 342 -10.48 -5.40 19.12
C LEU A 342 -10.59 -6.12 20.47
N ARG A 343 -9.52 -6.15 21.26
CA ARG A 343 -9.53 -6.70 22.64
C ARG A 343 -10.33 -5.82 23.59
N HIS A 344 -10.29 -4.51 23.41
CA HIS A 344 -11.09 -3.53 24.16
C HIS A 344 -12.55 -3.42 23.69
N GLY A 345 -13.00 -4.31 22.79
CA GLY A 345 -14.38 -4.35 22.31
C GLY A 345 -14.77 -3.18 21.40
N LYS A 346 -13.79 -2.44 20.87
CA LYS A 346 -14.06 -1.39 19.88
C LYS A 346 -14.55 -2.02 18.58
N LYS A 347 -15.55 -1.39 17.97
CA LYS A 347 -16.06 -1.83 16.68
C LYS A 347 -15.10 -1.39 15.58
N ILE A 348 -14.40 -2.37 15.01
CA ILE A 348 -13.56 -2.21 13.83
C ILE A 348 -14.21 -2.97 12.69
N THR A 349 -14.24 -2.36 11.50
CA THR A 349 -14.80 -3.01 10.30
C THR A 349 -13.85 -2.86 9.14
N THR A 350 -14.12 -3.57 8.04
CA THR A 350 -13.33 -3.47 6.81
C THR A 350 -14.18 -2.89 5.69
N ALA A 351 -13.54 -2.19 4.76
CA ALA A 351 -14.14 -1.68 3.54
C ALA A 351 -13.30 -2.13 2.33
N GLN A 352 -13.95 -2.18 1.17
CA GLN A 352 -13.25 -2.31 -0.10
C GLN A 352 -12.78 -0.94 -0.56
N ALA A 353 -11.78 -0.88 -1.43
CA ALA A 353 -11.45 0.32 -2.19
C ALA A 353 -12.68 0.87 -2.94
N SER A 354 -12.67 2.14 -3.34
CA SER A 354 -13.72 2.65 -4.22
C SER A 354 -13.65 1.98 -5.61
N ASN A 355 -14.75 2.00 -6.38
CA ASN A 355 -14.70 1.53 -7.78
C ASN A 355 -13.69 2.34 -8.59
N PHE A 356 -13.68 3.66 -8.43
CA PHE A 356 -12.75 4.54 -9.12
C PHE A 356 -11.29 4.13 -8.85
N GLU A 357 -10.90 3.98 -7.58
CA GLU A 357 -9.55 3.58 -7.19
C GLU A 357 -9.17 2.20 -7.77
N ARG A 358 -10.06 1.20 -7.68
CA ARG A 358 -9.81 -0.11 -8.31
C ARG A 358 -9.58 0.00 -9.81
N PHE A 359 -10.38 0.79 -10.50
CA PHE A 359 -10.28 0.96 -11.95
C PHE A 359 -8.97 1.63 -12.34
N GLN A 360 -8.52 2.61 -11.55
CA GLN A 360 -7.20 3.21 -11.71
C GLN A 360 -6.08 2.18 -11.51
N HIS A 361 -6.19 1.29 -10.52
CA HIS A 361 -5.23 0.19 -10.34
C HIS A 361 -5.22 -0.76 -11.54
N TYR A 362 -6.39 -1.19 -12.02
CA TYR A 362 -6.47 -2.10 -13.17
C TYR A 362 -5.82 -1.50 -14.42
N ASP A 363 -6.17 -0.26 -14.75
CA ASP A 363 -5.59 0.49 -15.88
C ASP A 363 -4.08 0.67 -15.71
N SER A 364 -3.63 1.10 -14.53
CA SER A 364 -2.22 1.30 -14.20
C SER A 364 -1.39 0.02 -14.36
N VAL A 365 -1.86 -1.10 -13.81
CA VAL A 365 -1.17 -2.40 -13.88
C VAL A 365 -1.13 -2.90 -15.33
N CYS A 366 -2.24 -2.85 -16.06
CA CYS A 366 -2.27 -3.28 -17.46
C CYS A 366 -1.37 -2.42 -18.35
N ARG A 367 -1.26 -1.11 -18.10
CA ARG A 367 -0.36 -0.22 -18.85
C ARG A 367 1.12 -0.44 -18.53
N GLN A 368 1.43 -0.82 -17.30
CA GLN A 368 2.82 -1.07 -16.86
C GLN A 368 3.33 -2.43 -17.33
N PHE A 369 2.50 -3.46 -17.22
CA PHE A 369 2.93 -4.85 -17.38
C PHE A 369 2.28 -5.58 -18.57
N GLY A 370 1.30 -4.96 -19.24
CA GLY A 370 0.57 -5.59 -20.33
C GLY A 370 -0.44 -6.63 -19.84
N PRO A 371 -0.54 -7.80 -20.49
CA PRO A 371 -1.42 -8.89 -20.06
C PRO A 371 -1.25 -9.22 -18.57
N THR A 372 -2.35 -9.18 -17.83
CA THR A 372 -2.39 -9.27 -16.38
C THR A 372 -3.48 -10.24 -15.94
N LEU A 373 -3.18 -11.10 -14.96
CA LEU A 373 -4.13 -11.91 -14.23
C LEU A 373 -4.43 -11.28 -12.87
N TYR A 374 -5.69 -10.90 -12.66
CA TYR A 374 -6.22 -10.60 -11.34
C TYR A 374 -6.76 -11.86 -10.67
N LEU A 375 -6.06 -12.32 -9.64
CA LEU A 375 -6.54 -13.35 -8.75
C LEU A 375 -7.30 -12.72 -7.58
N ALA A 376 -8.62 -12.58 -7.75
CA ALA A 376 -9.48 -11.88 -6.79
C ALA A 376 -9.77 -12.72 -5.54
N THR A 377 -9.93 -12.05 -4.40
CA THR A 377 -10.52 -12.65 -3.20
C THR A 377 -11.89 -13.24 -3.52
N GLY A 378 -12.17 -14.41 -2.95
CA GLY A 378 -13.40 -15.16 -3.19
C GLY A 378 -14.66 -14.29 -3.19
N SER A 379 -15.52 -14.44 -4.20
CA SER A 379 -16.75 -13.62 -4.35
C SER A 379 -17.75 -13.80 -3.21
N ALA A 380 -17.65 -14.87 -2.42
CA ALA A 380 -18.41 -15.05 -1.19
C ALA A 380 -18.02 -14.07 -0.07
N TYR A 381 -16.85 -13.43 -0.16
CA TYR A 381 -16.29 -12.54 0.85
C TYR A 381 -16.33 -11.06 0.46
N THR A 382 -16.18 -10.76 -0.84
CA THR A 382 -16.08 -9.39 -1.36
C THR A 382 -16.76 -9.24 -2.72
N GLY A 383 -17.12 -8.01 -3.08
CA GLY A 383 -17.58 -7.67 -4.43
C GLY A 383 -16.47 -7.37 -5.44
N ASN A 384 -15.19 -7.60 -5.10
CA ASN A 384 -14.04 -7.19 -5.93
C ASN A 384 -14.06 -7.87 -7.30
N HIS A 385 -14.32 -9.18 -7.33
CA HIS A 385 -14.42 -9.97 -8.56
C HIS A 385 -15.47 -9.40 -9.54
N ALA A 386 -16.67 -9.10 -9.04
CA ALA A 386 -17.74 -8.53 -9.85
C ALA A 386 -17.39 -7.13 -10.37
N ALA A 387 -16.73 -6.30 -9.56
CA ALA A 387 -16.28 -4.98 -9.98
C ALA A 387 -15.20 -5.06 -11.08
N ALA A 388 -14.28 -6.03 -11.00
CA ALA A 388 -13.26 -6.26 -12.04
C ALA A 388 -13.87 -6.71 -13.36
N LEU A 389 -14.84 -7.64 -13.34
CA LEU A 389 -15.57 -8.05 -14.53
C LEU A 389 -16.34 -6.89 -15.18
N ALA A 390 -16.97 -6.05 -14.37
CA ALA A 390 -17.68 -4.86 -14.86
C ALA A 390 -16.73 -3.85 -15.51
N TRP A 391 -15.57 -3.61 -14.90
CA TRP A 391 -14.54 -2.75 -15.50
C TRP A 391 -14.02 -3.33 -16.80
N LYS A 392 -13.66 -4.61 -16.81
CA LYS A 392 -13.15 -5.32 -17.98
C LYS A 392 -14.09 -5.16 -19.18
N ALA A 393 -15.38 -5.43 -18.97
CA ALA A 393 -16.39 -5.31 -20.03
C ALA A 393 -16.57 -3.87 -20.55
N ALA A 394 -16.29 -2.86 -19.73
CA ALA A 394 -16.53 -1.46 -20.07
C ALA A 394 -15.28 -0.70 -20.56
N GLN A 395 -14.08 -1.08 -20.11
CA GLN A 395 -12.87 -0.26 -20.22
C GLN A 395 -11.62 -1.02 -20.68
N ASP A 396 -11.69 -2.33 -20.92
CA ASP A 396 -10.55 -3.15 -21.37
C ASP A 396 -10.83 -3.80 -22.75
N PRO A 397 -10.93 -3.00 -23.84
CA PRO A 397 -11.19 -3.54 -25.18
C PRO A 397 -10.03 -4.38 -25.73
N ALA A 398 -8.83 -4.23 -25.16
CA ALA A 398 -7.63 -4.98 -25.53
C ALA A 398 -7.51 -6.33 -24.81
N ASP A 399 -8.47 -6.67 -23.94
CA ASP A 399 -8.53 -7.91 -23.16
C ASP A 399 -7.29 -8.16 -22.29
N LEU A 400 -6.63 -7.10 -21.82
CA LEU A 400 -5.40 -7.18 -21.04
C LEU A 400 -5.63 -7.79 -19.66
N LEU A 401 -6.80 -7.58 -19.05
CA LEU A 401 -7.08 -8.03 -17.69
C LEU A 401 -7.84 -9.36 -17.67
N GLN A 402 -7.17 -10.47 -17.39
CA GLN A 402 -7.83 -11.74 -17.06
C GLN A 402 -8.25 -11.74 -15.59
N VAL A 403 -9.47 -12.18 -15.28
CA VAL A 403 -10.02 -12.14 -13.91
C VAL A 403 -10.41 -13.54 -13.47
N GLU A 404 -9.87 -14.00 -12.34
CA GLU A 404 -10.17 -15.30 -11.76
C GLU A 404 -10.68 -15.16 -10.32
N ASP A 405 -11.86 -15.73 -10.04
CA ASP A 405 -12.35 -15.89 -8.66
C ASP A 405 -11.58 -17.02 -7.98
N SER A 406 -10.73 -16.68 -7.01
CA SER A 406 -9.97 -17.69 -6.27
C SER A 406 -10.85 -18.64 -5.45
N GLY A 407 -12.06 -18.21 -5.05
CA GLY A 407 -12.85 -18.89 -4.03
C GLY A 407 -12.15 -18.98 -2.66
N ALA A 408 -11.11 -18.17 -2.44
CA ALA A 408 -10.22 -18.21 -1.29
C ALA A 408 -9.95 -16.82 -0.72
N ALA A 409 -9.33 -16.78 0.45
CA ALA A 409 -8.75 -15.61 1.11
C ALA A 409 -7.55 -16.10 1.94
N SER A 410 -6.89 -15.22 2.69
CA SER A 410 -5.82 -15.58 3.63
C SER A 410 -4.70 -16.40 2.95
N GLY A 411 -4.11 -17.36 3.66
CA GLY A 411 -2.92 -18.10 3.25
C GLY A 411 -3.15 -18.91 1.99
N ARG A 412 -4.37 -19.41 1.75
CA ARG A 412 -4.68 -20.12 0.51
C ARG A 412 -4.54 -19.20 -0.71
N LEU A 413 -5.06 -17.97 -0.62
CA LEU A 413 -4.93 -16.99 -1.70
C LEU A 413 -3.47 -16.54 -1.88
N ALA A 414 -2.74 -16.32 -0.78
CA ALA A 414 -1.29 -16.03 -0.83
C ALA A 414 -0.50 -17.12 -1.56
N LEU A 415 -0.70 -18.40 -1.22
CA LEU A 415 -0.01 -19.51 -1.89
C LEU A 415 -0.35 -19.56 -3.37
N MET A 416 -1.63 -19.40 -3.75
CA MET A 416 -2.02 -19.35 -5.16
C MET A 416 -1.34 -18.21 -5.91
N ALA A 417 -1.20 -17.03 -5.30
CA ALA A 417 -0.53 -15.88 -5.92
C ALA A 417 1.00 -16.09 -6.03
N LEU A 418 1.67 -16.51 -4.95
CA LEU A 418 3.12 -16.73 -4.93
C LEU A 418 3.55 -17.86 -5.88
N LEU A 419 2.87 -19.00 -5.84
CA LEU A 419 3.16 -20.12 -6.74
C LEU A 419 2.73 -19.80 -8.17
N GLY A 420 1.65 -19.02 -8.34
CA GLY A 420 1.24 -18.47 -9.63
C GLY A 420 2.34 -17.59 -10.24
N ALA A 421 2.99 -16.72 -9.46
CA ALA A 421 4.07 -15.87 -9.94
C ALA A 421 5.31 -16.68 -10.36
N ARG A 422 5.63 -17.73 -9.60
CA ARG A 422 6.69 -18.68 -9.99
C ARG A 422 6.34 -19.38 -11.31
N CYS A 423 5.09 -19.83 -11.46
CA CYS A 423 4.59 -20.38 -12.72
C CYS A 423 4.70 -19.36 -13.86
N ALA A 424 4.36 -18.09 -13.64
CA ALA A 424 4.47 -17.04 -14.64
C ALA A 424 5.91 -16.82 -15.09
N GLY A 425 6.88 -16.82 -14.17
CA GLY A 425 8.30 -16.69 -14.51
C GLY A 425 8.89 -17.86 -15.31
N ALA A 426 8.24 -19.03 -15.30
CA ALA A 426 8.71 -20.24 -16.01
C ALA A 426 7.85 -20.64 -17.22
N ALA A 427 6.72 -19.96 -17.45
CA ALA A 427 5.77 -20.35 -18.49
C ALA A 427 6.00 -19.62 -19.81
N ASP A 428 5.79 -20.33 -20.92
CA ASP A 428 5.93 -19.77 -22.28
C ASP A 428 4.68 -19.05 -22.78
N SER A 429 3.52 -19.20 -22.12
CA SER A 429 2.26 -18.58 -22.54
C SER A 429 1.32 -18.21 -21.40
N ALA A 430 0.47 -17.22 -21.64
CA ALA A 430 -0.58 -16.79 -20.71
C ALA A 430 -1.55 -17.92 -20.35
N ALA A 431 -1.86 -18.78 -21.33
CA ALA A 431 -2.72 -19.95 -21.14
C ALA A 431 -2.11 -20.96 -20.15
N ALA A 432 -0.80 -21.17 -20.21
CA ALA A 432 -0.09 -22.05 -19.28
C ALA A 432 -0.13 -21.51 -17.83
N VAL A 433 0.03 -20.19 -17.66
CA VAL A 433 -0.10 -19.54 -16.35
C VAL A 433 -1.52 -19.69 -15.79
N LEU A 434 -2.54 -19.41 -16.58
CA LEU A 434 -3.95 -19.60 -16.19
C LEU A 434 -4.25 -21.06 -15.81
N ALA A 435 -3.74 -22.02 -16.59
CA ALA A 435 -3.88 -23.44 -16.28
C ALA A 435 -3.18 -23.81 -14.96
N CYS A 436 -1.97 -23.30 -14.71
CA CYS A 436 -1.29 -23.47 -13.42
C CYS A 436 -2.14 -22.91 -12.27
N VAL A 437 -2.60 -21.67 -12.34
CA VAL A 437 -3.41 -21.04 -11.27
C VAL A 437 -4.71 -21.80 -11.02
N ARG A 438 -5.37 -22.29 -12.06
CA ARG A 438 -6.58 -23.14 -11.92
C ARG A 438 -6.27 -24.48 -11.24
N ARG A 439 -5.12 -25.10 -11.50
CA ARG A 439 -4.67 -26.30 -10.74
C ARG A 439 -4.37 -25.96 -9.28
N LEU A 440 -3.69 -24.84 -9.02
CA LEU A 440 -3.38 -24.38 -7.67
C LEU A 440 -4.64 -24.14 -6.83
N LYS A 441 -5.74 -23.69 -7.44
CA LYS A 441 -7.04 -23.57 -6.77
C LYS A 441 -7.51 -24.88 -6.13
N HIS A 442 -7.19 -26.03 -6.73
CA HIS A 442 -7.53 -27.35 -6.20
C HIS A 442 -6.43 -27.93 -5.30
N ALA A 443 -5.16 -27.64 -5.57
CA ALA A 443 -4.03 -28.16 -4.81
C ALA A 443 -3.83 -27.46 -3.46
N CYS A 444 -4.02 -26.15 -3.39
CA CYS A 444 -3.86 -25.35 -2.19
C CYS A 444 -5.05 -25.56 -1.24
N GLU A 445 -4.76 -25.88 0.01
CA GLU A 445 -5.74 -25.89 1.11
C GLU A 445 -5.26 -25.02 2.26
N GLU A 446 -6.19 -24.66 3.14
CA GLU A 446 -5.90 -23.89 4.33
C GLU A 446 -6.80 -24.29 5.51
N PHE A 447 -6.17 -24.29 6.68
CA PHE A 447 -6.76 -24.51 7.99
C PHE A 447 -6.57 -23.23 8.80
N VAL A 448 -7.66 -22.55 9.13
CA VAL A 448 -7.66 -21.34 9.97
C VAL A 448 -8.16 -21.70 11.36
N PHE A 449 -7.35 -21.39 12.36
CA PHE A 449 -7.55 -21.76 13.76
C PHE A 449 -7.99 -20.53 14.56
N ILE A 450 -9.30 -20.38 14.71
CA ILE A 450 -9.90 -19.21 15.37
C ILE A 450 -9.76 -19.33 16.88
N ASP A 451 -9.28 -18.26 17.52
CA ASP A 451 -9.15 -18.22 18.99
C ASP A 451 -10.52 -18.02 19.65
N GLN A 452 -11.31 -17.08 19.12
CA GLN A 452 -12.60 -16.63 19.68
C GLN A 452 -13.62 -16.36 18.58
N LEU A 453 -14.69 -17.16 18.56
CA LEU A 453 -15.72 -17.15 17.53
C LEU A 453 -16.46 -15.80 17.39
N ARG A 454 -16.51 -14.98 18.44
CA ARG A 454 -17.25 -13.71 18.45
C ARG A 454 -16.85 -12.75 17.32
N TYR A 455 -15.56 -12.72 16.95
CA TYR A 455 -15.05 -11.84 15.90
C TYR A 455 -15.59 -12.25 14.52
N LEU A 456 -15.57 -13.56 14.25
CA LEU A 456 -16.05 -14.13 12.99
C LEU A 456 -17.55 -13.93 12.81
N VAL A 457 -18.32 -14.04 13.90
CA VAL A 457 -19.77 -13.76 13.90
C VAL A 457 -20.07 -12.28 13.69
N ALA A 458 -19.36 -11.39 14.38
CA ALA A 458 -19.51 -9.94 14.25
C ALA A 458 -19.17 -9.44 12.84
N GLY A 459 -18.20 -10.07 12.18
CA GLY A 459 -17.81 -9.74 10.81
C GLY A 459 -18.88 -10.03 9.75
N GLY A 460 -19.90 -10.85 10.02
CA GLY A 460 -20.99 -11.13 9.07
C GLY A 460 -20.63 -12.07 7.91
N ARG A 461 -19.35 -12.47 7.78
CA ARG A 461 -18.84 -13.42 6.76
C ARG A 461 -19.18 -14.89 7.09
N VAL A 462 -19.87 -15.11 8.20
CA VAL A 462 -20.49 -16.38 8.67
C VAL A 462 -22.01 -16.32 8.58
N SER A 463 -22.61 -15.24 8.06
CA SER A 463 -24.08 -15.08 8.02
C SER A 463 -24.80 -16.26 7.34
N ARG A 464 -24.19 -16.85 6.30
CA ARG A 464 -24.67 -18.07 5.61
C ARG A 464 -24.42 -19.39 6.38
N SER A 465 -23.60 -19.35 7.43
CA SER A 465 -23.21 -20.50 8.27
C SER A 465 -23.51 -20.31 9.76
N ARG A 466 -24.34 -19.32 10.14
CA ARG A 466 -24.68 -18.98 11.54
C ARG A 466 -25.16 -20.19 12.37
N GLY A 467 -25.92 -21.10 11.77
CA GLY A 467 -26.39 -22.31 12.46
C GLY A 467 -25.29 -23.31 12.82
N MET A 468 -24.11 -23.24 12.17
CA MET A 468 -23.00 -24.18 12.39
C MET A 468 -22.19 -23.91 13.66
N PHE A 469 -22.40 -22.73 14.27
CA PHE A 469 -21.56 -22.17 15.33
C PHE A 469 -22.34 -21.75 16.60
N ALA A 470 -23.65 -21.98 16.66
CA ALA A 470 -24.52 -21.54 17.76
C ALA A 470 -24.09 -22.07 19.14
N ASP A 471 -23.51 -23.28 19.20
CA ASP A 471 -23.16 -23.98 20.45
C ASP A 471 -21.65 -23.92 20.81
N LEU A 472 -20.86 -23.04 20.17
CA LEU A 472 -19.38 -23.08 20.22
C LEU A 472 -18.70 -21.94 21.01
N LEU A 473 -19.40 -21.30 21.94
CA LEU A 473 -18.90 -20.12 22.68
C LEU A 473 -17.58 -20.34 23.46
N HIS A 474 -17.28 -21.58 23.87
CA HIS A 474 -16.06 -21.93 24.63
C HIS A 474 -15.07 -22.82 23.86
N LEU A 475 -15.33 -23.03 22.58
CA LEU A 475 -14.55 -23.94 21.75
C LEU A 475 -13.80 -23.16 20.67
N LYS A 476 -12.71 -23.74 20.17
CA LYS A 476 -11.84 -23.13 19.15
C LYS A 476 -12.16 -23.77 17.79
N PRO A 477 -12.91 -23.10 16.91
CA PRO A 477 -13.27 -23.67 15.63
C PRO A 477 -12.08 -23.71 14.68
N VAL A 478 -12.02 -24.75 13.86
CA VAL A 478 -11.11 -24.85 12.71
C VAL A 478 -11.94 -24.70 11.45
N ILE A 479 -11.59 -23.73 10.61
CA ILE A 479 -12.33 -23.38 9.41
C ILE A 479 -11.42 -23.35 8.18
N SER A 480 -12.02 -23.27 7.01
CA SER A 480 -11.31 -23.12 5.73
C SER A 480 -12.09 -22.18 4.82
N PRO A 481 -11.42 -21.27 4.09
CA PRO A 481 -12.08 -20.51 3.05
C PRO A 481 -12.48 -21.41 1.87
N ALA A 482 -13.69 -21.22 1.35
CA ALA A 482 -14.25 -22.00 0.26
C ALA A 482 -15.14 -21.13 -0.65
N PRO A 483 -15.43 -21.57 -1.90
CA PRO A 483 -16.21 -20.77 -2.86
C PRO A 483 -17.61 -20.37 -2.36
N ALA A 484 -18.24 -21.20 -1.51
CA ALA A 484 -19.56 -20.91 -0.93
C ALA A 484 -19.50 -20.04 0.34
N GLY A 485 -18.30 -19.67 0.81
CA GLY A 485 -18.04 -19.00 2.07
C GLY A 485 -17.25 -19.88 3.05
N VAL A 486 -17.31 -19.55 4.33
CA VAL A 486 -16.54 -20.28 5.37
C VAL A 486 -17.06 -21.70 5.55
N ARG A 487 -16.15 -22.69 5.43
CA ARG A 487 -16.42 -24.11 5.71
C ARG A 487 -15.83 -24.49 7.07
N LYS A 488 -16.65 -25.09 7.95
CA LYS A 488 -16.18 -25.66 9.23
C LYS A 488 -15.51 -27.00 8.97
N LEU A 489 -14.30 -27.18 9.48
CA LEU A 489 -13.53 -28.43 9.38
C LEU A 489 -13.57 -29.25 10.66
N GLY A 490 -13.71 -28.57 11.80
CA GLY A 490 -13.65 -29.21 13.10
C GLY A 490 -13.73 -28.20 14.22
N VAL A 491 -13.57 -28.71 15.43
CA VAL A 491 -13.57 -27.94 16.66
C VAL A 491 -12.59 -28.57 17.62
N VAL A 492 -11.77 -27.75 18.27
CA VAL A 492 -10.81 -28.18 19.29
C VAL A 492 -11.00 -27.37 20.57
N ARG A 493 -10.37 -27.82 21.67
CA ARG A 493 -10.55 -27.23 23.01
C ARG A 493 -9.37 -26.38 23.48
N SER A 494 -8.19 -26.59 22.92
CA SER A 494 -6.94 -25.94 23.34
C SER A 494 -6.11 -25.54 22.12
N ARG A 495 -5.10 -24.67 22.32
CA ARG A 495 -4.12 -24.34 21.28
C ARG A 495 -3.29 -25.55 20.87
N GLU A 496 -2.91 -26.40 21.80
CA GLU A 496 -2.23 -27.67 21.51
C GLU A 496 -3.10 -28.56 20.61
N GLY A 497 -4.40 -28.67 20.88
CA GLY A 497 -5.33 -29.38 20.01
C GLY A 497 -5.46 -28.78 18.61
N GLN A 498 -5.26 -27.46 18.44
CA GLN A 498 -5.16 -26.84 17.10
C GLN A 498 -3.93 -27.34 16.35
N VAL A 499 -2.78 -27.42 17.03
CA VAL A 499 -1.53 -27.93 16.45
C VAL A 499 -1.69 -29.41 16.07
N ASP A 500 -2.22 -30.24 16.95
CA ASP A 500 -2.42 -31.66 16.66
C ASP A 500 -3.40 -31.87 15.49
N PHE A 501 -4.46 -31.04 15.41
CA PHE A 501 -5.36 -31.05 14.26
C PHE A 501 -4.62 -30.69 12.96
N ALA A 502 -3.77 -29.65 12.98
CA ALA A 502 -2.99 -29.24 11.81
C ALA A 502 -2.04 -30.35 11.34
N LEU A 503 -1.33 -30.98 12.26
CA LEU A 503 -0.38 -32.06 11.96
C LEU A 503 -1.07 -33.31 11.44
N ALA A 504 -2.22 -33.68 12.02
CA ALA A 504 -3.03 -34.78 11.50
C ALA A 504 -3.42 -34.52 10.04
N ARG A 505 -3.89 -33.31 9.72
CA ARG A 505 -4.25 -32.93 8.34
C ARG A 505 -3.07 -32.91 7.38
N LEU A 506 -1.89 -32.47 7.81
CA LEU A 506 -0.69 -32.55 6.97
C LEU A 506 -0.27 -34.00 6.73
N SER A 507 -0.34 -34.87 7.74
CA SER A 507 0.06 -36.28 7.61
C SER A 507 -0.86 -37.09 6.69
N GLU A 508 -2.12 -36.67 6.51
CA GLU A 508 -3.04 -37.23 5.51
C GLU A 508 -2.60 -36.93 4.07
N ARG A 509 -1.73 -35.93 3.86
CA ARG A 509 -1.39 -35.39 2.54
C ARG A 509 0.08 -35.51 2.18
N PHE A 510 0.96 -35.43 3.17
CA PHE A 510 2.41 -35.38 2.96
C PHE A 510 3.12 -36.34 3.89
N VAL A 511 4.11 -37.04 3.33
CA VAL A 511 5.09 -37.80 4.09
C VAL A 511 6.32 -36.91 4.39
N PRO A 512 7.14 -37.22 5.41
CA PRO A 512 8.30 -36.40 5.78
C PRO A 512 9.33 -36.15 4.67
N ALA A 513 9.37 -37.02 3.66
CA ALA A 513 10.27 -36.90 2.51
C ALA A 513 9.76 -35.92 1.43
N ASP A 514 8.49 -35.52 1.49
CA ASP A 514 7.93 -34.54 0.56
C ASP A 514 8.50 -33.14 0.85
N ALA A 515 8.50 -32.28 -0.17
CA ALA A 515 8.93 -30.89 -0.09
C ALA A 515 7.76 -29.91 -0.32
N PRO A 516 6.68 -29.94 0.50
CA PRO A 516 5.55 -29.04 0.30
C PRO A 516 5.94 -27.58 0.58
N THR A 517 5.17 -26.65 0.00
CA THR A 517 5.20 -25.25 0.45
C THR A 517 4.13 -25.07 1.53
N LEU A 518 4.58 -24.71 2.73
CA LEU A 518 3.75 -24.44 3.90
C LEU A 518 3.80 -22.94 4.20
N LEU A 519 2.63 -22.32 4.24
CA LEU A 519 2.47 -20.92 4.64
C LEU A 519 1.70 -20.85 5.96
N ILE A 520 2.38 -20.40 7.00
CA ILE A 520 1.82 -20.18 8.33
C ILE A 520 1.51 -18.70 8.45
N GLN A 521 0.32 -18.39 8.97
CA GLN A 521 -0.07 -17.01 9.25
C GLN A 521 -0.43 -16.82 10.71
N TYR A 522 -0.11 -15.65 11.26
CA TYR A 522 -0.37 -15.31 12.67
C TYR A 522 -1.03 -13.94 12.81
N SER A 523 -1.76 -13.73 13.91
CA SER A 523 -2.35 -12.42 14.24
C SER A 523 -1.42 -11.67 15.20
N ASP A 524 -1.75 -11.61 16.49
CA ASP A 524 -0.95 -10.99 17.54
C ASP A 524 -0.22 -12.03 18.42
N ASN A 525 0.09 -13.19 17.84
CA ASN A 525 0.64 -14.36 18.53
C ASN A 525 1.89 -14.95 17.84
N GLN A 526 2.67 -14.11 17.17
CA GLN A 526 3.87 -14.49 16.40
C GLN A 526 4.81 -15.40 17.19
N ASP A 527 5.28 -14.96 18.36
CA ASP A 527 6.26 -15.70 19.17
C ASP A 527 5.82 -17.14 19.47
N TRP A 528 4.53 -17.32 19.78
CA TRP A 528 3.97 -18.64 20.05
C TRP A 528 3.90 -19.49 18.77
N VAL A 529 3.48 -18.89 17.65
CA VAL A 529 3.40 -19.59 16.35
C VAL A 529 4.79 -20.04 15.90
N GLU A 530 5.80 -19.18 16.00
CA GLU A 530 7.17 -19.49 15.60
C GLU A 530 7.82 -20.55 16.50
N SER A 531 7.75 -20.36 17.82
CA SER A 531 8.39 -21.26 18.78
C SER A 531 7.75 -22.65 18.87
N VAL A 532 6.44 -22.75 18.59
CA VAL A 532 5.70 -24.02 18.73
C VAL A 532 5.36 -24.64 17.39
N VAL A 533 4.65 -23.90 16.53
CA VAL A 533 4.08 -24.46 15.28
C VAL A 533 5.19 -24.63 14.25
N VAL A 534 5.92 -23.55 13.94
CA VAL A 534 6.98 -23.58 12.92
C VAL A 534 8.10 -24.54 13.32
N ALA A 535 8.51 -24.55 14.59
CA ALA A 535 9.52 -25.48 15.10
C ALA A 535 9.12 -26.95 14.87
N ARG A 536 7.87 -27.32 15.18
CA ARG A 536 7.37 -28.70 15.00
C ARG A 536 7.25 -29.07 13.52
N LEU A 537 6.83 -28.13 12.67
CA LEU A 537 6.77 -28.35 11.22
C LEU A 537 8.16 -28.55 10.60
N ARG A 538 9.16 -27.76 10.99
CA ARG A 538 10.56 -27.93 10.53
C ARG A 538 11.15 -29.29 10.92
N GLN A 539 10.77 -29.81 12.08
CA GLN A 539 11.21 -31.13 12.53
C GLN A 539 10.55 -32.27 11.72
N LEU A 540 9.26 -32.15 11.42
CA LEU A 540 8.48 -33.20 10.74
C LEU A 540 8.66 -33.18 9.22
N TYR A 541 8.86 -32.01 8.63
CA TYR A 541 8.99 -31.80 7.19
C TYR A 541 10.24 -30.96 6.90
N PRO A 542 11.45 -31.52 7.06
CA PRO A 542 12.70 -30.77 6.93
C PRO A 542 12.96 -30.26 5.49
N ALA A 543 12.34 -30.88 4.49
CA ALA A 543 12.42 -30.45 3.09
C ALA A 543 11.33 -29.43 2.68
N ALA A 544 10.38 -29.11 3.57
CA ALA A 544 9.33 -28.16 3.27
C ALA A 544 9.88 -26.73 3.16
N GLU A 545 9.37 -25.98 2.19
CA GLU A 545 9.50 -24.54 2.18
C GLU A 545 8.50 -23.96 3.19
N ILE A 546 8.98 -23.32 4.25
CA ILE A 546 8.13 -22.80 5.33
C ILE A 546 8.21 -21.27 5.38
N LEU A 547 7.07 -20.63 5.11
CA LEU A 547 6.87 -19.19 5.26
C LEU A 547 6.03 -18.92 6.52
N CYS A 548 6.42 -17.93 7.32
CA CYS A 548 5.64 -17.47 8.48
C CYS A 548 5.38 -15.97 8.31
N LEU A 549 4.12 -15.60 8.06
CA LEU A 549 3.73 -14.23 7.69
C LEU A 549 2.62 -13.71 8.61
N PRO A 550 2.49 -12.38 8.81
CA PRO A 550 1.31 -11.85 9.48
C PRO A 550 0.04 -12.07 8.64
N LEU A 551 -1.09 -12.29 9.30
CA LEU A 551 -2.42 -12.15 8.70
C LEU A 551 -2.63 -10.68 8.30
N SER A 552 -3.23 -10.45 7.13
CA SER A 552 -3.67 -9.10 6.80
C SER A 552 -4.67 -8.60 7.82
N LEU A 553 -4.68 -7.30 8.11
CA LEU A 553 -5.65 -6.74 9.06
C LEU A 553 -7.08 -6.87 8.56
N THR A 554 -7.26 -6.90 7.24
CA THR A 554 -8.56 -7.15 6.63
C THR A 554 -9.09 -8.51 7.05
N SER A 555 -8.26 -9.55 7.02
CA SER A 555 -8.62 -10.88 7.53
C SER A 555 -8.69 -10.89 9.07
N GLY A 556 -7.70 -10.29 9.74
CA GLY A 556 -7.54 -10.25 11.19
C GLY A 556 -8.69 -9.57 11.92
N VAL A 557 -9.32 -8.53 11.36
CA VAL A 557 -10.50 -7.88 11.94
C VAL A 557 -11.69 -8.83 12.00
N HIS A 558 -11.87 -9.69 11.00
CA HIS A 558 -12.96 -10.69 10.99
C HIS A 558 -12.60 -11.95 11.78
N MET A 559 -11.33 -12.36 11.80
CA MET A 559 -10.93 -13.60 12.48
C MET A 559 -10.62 -13.39 13.97
N GLY A 560 -10.15 -12.21 14.33
CA GLY A 560 -9.84 -11.80 15.69
C GLY A 560 -8.42 -12.16 16.17
N PRO A 561 -7.98 -11.52 17.27
CA PRO A 561 -6.68 -11.76 17.90
C PRO A 561 -6.53 -13.21 18.39
N GLY A 562 -5.31 -13.71 18.40
CA GLY A 562 -4.94 -15.10 18.72
C GLY A 562 -5.18 -16.12 17.59
N THR A 563 -5.75 -15.69 16.46
CA THR A 563 -5.92 -16.55 15.27
C THR A 563 -4.56 -16.85 14.64
N TRP A 564 -4.39 -18.07 14.15
CA TRP A 564 -3.33 -18.44 13.22
C TRP A 564 -3.89 -19.35 12.12
N ALA A 565 -3.17 -19.50 11.02
CA ALA A 565 -3.57 -20.35 9.91
C ALA A 565 -2.39 -21.14 9.36
N LEU A 566 -2.70 -22.26 8.71
CA LEU A 566 -1.77 -23.09 7.97
C LEU A 566 -2.35 -23.35 6.59
N ALA A 567 -1.74 -22.77 5.57
CA ALA A 567 -1.98 -23.10 4.18
C ALA A 567 -0.88 -24.04 3.67
N CYS A 568 -1.24 -24.96 2.79
CA CYS A 568 -0.30 -25.92 2.22
C CYS A 568 -0.61 -26.20 0.76
N CYS A 569 0.46 -26.43 -0.01
CA CYS A 569 0.41 -26.95 -1.35
C CYS A 569 1.52 -27.99 -1.50
N ALA A 570 1.25 -29.08 -2.23
CA ALA A 570 2.33 -29.94 -2.71
C ALA A 570 3.32 -29.09 -3.52
N ALA A 571 4.60 -29.48 -3.53
CA ALA A 571 5.59 -28.81 -4.39
C ALA A 571 5.01 -28.78 -5.81
N PRO A 572 4.75 -27.59 -6.38
CA PRO A 572 4.17 -27.53 -7.72
C PRO A 572 5.17 -28.16 -8.69
N ASP A 573 4.67 -29.06 -9.53
CA ASP A 573 5.46 -29.58 -10.64
C ASP A 573 5.69 -28.39 -11.59
N MET A 574 6.89 -27.80 -11.51
CA MET A 574 7.24 -26.59 -12.26
C MET A 574 7.46 -26.91 -13.75
N THR A 575 7.40 -28.18 -14.15
CA THR A 575 7.34 -28.57 -15.55
C THR A 575 5.95 -28.22 -16.10
N VAL A 576 5.88 -27.11 -16.82
CA VAL A 576 4.75 -26.80 -17.68
C VAL A 576 4.71 -27.88 -18.79
N PRO A 577 3.58 -28.58 -19.01
CA PRO A 577 3.46 -29.51 -20.14
C PRO A 577 3.46 -28.80 -21.49
#